data_AF-A0AAQ3K5N4-F1
#
_entry.id   AF-A0AAQ3K5N4-F1
#
_cell.length_a   1.000
_cell.length_b   1.000
_cell.length_c   1.000
_cell.angle_alpha   90.00
_cell.angle_beta   90.00
_cell.angle_gamma   90.00
#
_symmetry.space_group_name_H-M   'P 1'
#
loop_
_entity.id
_entity.type
_entity.pdbx_description
1 polymer ?
#
loop_
_entity_poly.entity_id
_entity_poly.type
_entity_poly.pdbx_seq_one_letter_code
_entity_poly.pdbx_strand_id
1 'polypeptide(L)'
;MTSYQLMKQRYASNKEKAKQDAMPCFFSTNIFKAKDALASVLIHKRHSTFYFIPCVPEAVIDPVTSAFNFVNPQTVLIAQPGEMEQANLSSLIISMLMISILPHSECQQQHCAFTDTGPSMVRAGYWFSQYNHYSPASSINSSLYTHLYYYSLSLDDVNFGIVVPPDQLPLLGAFSSTVKSNNPSLKALLSIATKDHQESASCAAFSTMAADPVLRASFINSTLELARANKFDGLDLAWQYPSLPSDMINLGFLLAEWRARISEEARSAGSTLLLTATVYFSNHLFDEPTDSLDYPTDAFSDNLDWINALCFGYHKNNHATVNNAALFDKTSHFSTSYGITSWLDAGIPPCKLVMGIPLFGRSWFLKNKAKNELGAAVVATGPRQKMSNQTGAMAYSEIEELLKDPSSEYVYDNRTGTSYVHCGDLWVSFDSPEVVEDKINFAQHSRLLGYFLWPISFDNLNYTTSRQASEMWLRNYESPNYKREEGFEQGLSPLEAPQDDAPTASTAQSGSTQRFSMIHKIIRVCIWLLCFILI
;
A
#
# COMPACT_ATOMS: atom_id res chain seq x y z
N MET A 1 2.67 52.30 3.48
CA MET A 1 2.33 51.16 2.59
C MET A 1 2.40 49.87 3.41
N THR A 2 1.46 48.94 3.23
CA THR A 2 1.45 47.65 3.92
C THR A 2 2.35 46.62 3.21
N SER A 3 2.83 45.61 3.95
CA SER A 3 3.80 44.62 3.46
C SER A 3 3.38 43.87 2.19
N TYR A 4 2.07 43.71 1.98
CA TYR A 4 1.48 43.12 0.77
C TYR A 4 1.82 43.91 -0.53
N GLN A 5 1.88 45.25 -0.46
CA GLN A 5 2.27 46.09 -1.60
C GLN A 5 3.73 45.87 -2.00
N LEU A 6 4.64 45.79 -1.00
CA LEU A 6 6.06 45.49 -1.20
C LEU A 6 6.26 44.09 -1.80
N MET A 7 5.45 43.11 -1.40
CA MET A 7 5.49 41.75 -1.94
C MET A 7 5.10 41.73 -3.42
N LYS A 8 4.01 42.42 -3.82
CA LYS A 8 3.61 42.55 -5.23
C LYS A 8 4.67 43.25 -6.09
N GLN A 9 5.31 44.31 -5.59
CA GLN A 9 6.37 45.01 -6.33
C GLN A 9 7.62 44.13 -6.55
N ARG A 10 8.06 43.37 -5.54
CA ARG A 10 9.18 42.41 -5.71
C ARG A 10 8.85 41.30 -6.70
N TYR A 11 7.62 40.79 -6.70
CA TYR A 11 7.20 39.74 -7.63
C TYR A 11 7.16 40.24 -9.10
N ALA A 12 6.76 41.50 -9.32
CA ALA A 12 6.80 42.11 -10.65
C ALA A 12 8.25 42.29 -11.16
N SER A 13 9.15 42.85 -10.34
CA SER A 13 10.54 43.11 -10.73
C SER A 13 11.31 41.85 -11.10
N ASN A 14 11.13 40.75 -10.36
CA ASN A 14 11.76 39.47 -10.69
C ASN A 14 11.27 38.89 -12.03
N LYS A 15 10.03 39.19 -12.44
CA LYS A 15 9.42 38.68 -13.69
C LYS A 15 9.93 39.40 -14.95
N GLU A 16 10.44 40.63 -14.83
CA GLU A 16 11.17 41.30 -15.91
C GLU A 16 12.60 40.78 -16.02
N LYS A 17 13.29 40.59 -14.88
CA LYS A 17 14.68 40.08 -14.87
C LYS A 17 14.79 38.69 -15.52
N ALA A 18 13.86 37.80 -15.19
CA ALA A 18 13.76 36.46 -15.80
C ALA A 18 13.45 36.45 -17.31
N LYS A 19 13.17 37.60 -17.94
CA LYS A 19 13.02 37.73 -19.40
C LYS A 19 14.29 38.20 -20.12
N GLN A 20 15.31 38.68 -19.41
CA GLN A 20 16.55 39.19 -20.04
C GLN A 20 17.65 38.12 -20.17
N ASP A 21 17.65 37.11 -19.28
CA ASP A 21 18.71 36.09 -19.21
C ASP A 21 18.47 34.83 -20.09
N ALA A 22 17.55 34.90 -21.07
CA ALA A 22 17.16 33.77 -21.92
C ALA A 22 17.63 33.95 -23.38
N MET A 23 18.74 33.26 -23.73
CA MET A 23 19.29 33.21 -25.10
C MET A 23 19.15 31.79 -25.68
N PRO A 24 18.79 31.60 -26.97
CA PRO A 24 18.17 30.34 -27.42
C PRO A 24 19.13 29.33 -28.06
N CYS A 25 18.84 28.04 -27.85
CA CYS A 25 19.28 26.96 -28.73
C CYS A 25 18.10 26.49 -29.60
N PHE A 26 18.26 26.54 -30.92
CA PHE A 26 17.33 25.94 -31.87
C PHE A 26 17.56 24.42 -31.96
N PHE A 27 16.48 23.65 -32.10
CA PHE A 27 16.27 22.82 -33.28
C PHE A 27 14.79 22.50 -33.46
N SER A 28 14.32 22.44 -34.70
CA SER A 28 13.03 21.82 -35.06
C SER A 28 13.31 20.56 -35.87
N THR A 29 12.42 19.57 -35.89
CA THR A 29 11.32 19.57 -36.86
C THR A 29 10.18 18.65 -36.42
N ASN A 30 8.95 18.98 -36.80
CA ASN A 30 7.82 18.04 -36.77
C ASN A 30 7.92 17.07 -37.95
N ILE A 31 7.34 15.86 -37.84
CA ILE A 31 6.54 15.26 -38.93
C ILE A 31 5.62 14.12 -38.43
N PHE A 32 4.34 14.25 -38.81
CA PHE A 32 3.22 13.30 -38.94
C PHE A 32 3.04 12.03 -38.09
N LYS A 33 1.80 11.87 -37.62
CA LYS A 33 1.11 10.59 -37.39
C LYS A 33 0.72 9.93 -38.73
N ALA A 34 0.74 8.60 -38.79
CA ALA A 34 -0.05 7.80 -39.74
C ALA A 34 -0.49 6.48 -39.07
N LYS A 35 -1.53 5.83 -39.61
CA LYS A 35 -2.21 4.67 -39.02
C LYS A 35 -2.38 3.55 -40.05
N ASP A 36 -2.49 2.32 -39.56
CA ASP A 36 -3.20 1.15 -40.10
C ASP A 36 -3.01 0.74 -41.59
N ALA A 37 -2.38 -0.43 -41.83
CA ALA A 37 -2.83 -1.42 -42.84
C ALA A 37 -2.10 -2.78 -42.70
N LEU A 38 -2.79 -3.88 -43.02
CA LEU A 38 -2.24 -5.26 -43.06
C LEU A 38 -1.58 -5.56 -44.42
N ALA A 39 -0.59 -6.48 -44.44
CA ALA A 39 -0.65 -7.73 -45.25
C ALA A 39 0.60 -8.62 -45.03
N SER A 40 0.43 -9.94 -45.16
CA SER A 40 1.48 -10.96 -44.95
C SER A 40 1.77 -11.78 -46.21
N VAL A 41 3.03 -11.93 -46.61
CA VAL A 41 3.51 -12.88 -47.65
C VAL A 41 4.86 -13.49 -47.24
N LEU A 42 5.14 -14.74 -47.65
CA LEU A 42 6.32 -15.54 -47.28
C LEU A 42 7.50 -15.43 -48.28
N ILE A 43 8.58 -16.18 -47.97
CA ILE A 43 9.58 -16.84 -48.86
C ILE A 43 11.06 -16.36 -48.76
N HIS A 44 11.78 -16.88 -47.74
CA HIS A 44 12.87 -17.89 -47.83
C HIS A 44 14.15 -17.69 -48.74
N LYS A 45 15.36 -17.84 -48.11
CA LYS A 45 16.71 -18.24 -48.67
C LYS A 45 17.51 -17.18 -49.51
N ARG A 46 18.87 -17.11 -49.59
CA ARG A 46 20.03 -17.96 -49.13
C ARG A 46 21.44 -17.28 -49.29
N HIS A 47 22.43 -17.61 -48.43
CA HIS A 47 23.94 -17.55 -48.57
C HIS A 47 24.65 -16.23 -49.00
N SER A 48 25.97 -15.95 -48.80
CA SER A 48 27.21 -16.66 -48.32
C SER A 48 28.03 -15.74 -47.36
N THR A 49 28.91 -16.13 -46.39
CA THR A 49 30.21 -16.90 -46.38
C THR A 49 31.35 -16.19 -47.17
N PHE A 50 32.58 -15.90 -46.67
CA PHE A 50 33.61 -16.71 -45.94
C PHE A 50 34.68 -15.90 -45.13
N TYR A 51 35.15 -16.45 -43.98
CA TYR A 51 36.54 -16.63 -43.42
C TYR A 51 37.65 -15.53 -43.49
N PHE A 52 38.59 -15.41 -42.53
CA PHE A 52 39.66 -16.37 -42.17
C PHE A 52 40.25 -16.28 -40.72
N ILE A 53 40.97 -17.35 -40.30
CA ILE A 53 41.83 -17.46 -39.10
C ILE A 53 43.14 -18.17 -39.52
N PRO A 54 44.32 -17.86 -38.95
CA PRO A 54 45.10 -18.86 -38.14
C PRO A 54 45.99 -18.20 -37.04
N CYS A 55 46.70 -18.86 -36.10
CA CYS A 55 46.76 -20.26 -35.62
C CYS A 55 47.31 -20.33 -34.16
N VAL A 56 47.38 -21.55 -33.59
CA VAL A 56 47.86 -21.90 -32.23
C VAL A 56 49.28 -22.54 -32.30
N PRO A 57 49.94 -22.84 -31.16
CA PRO A 57 50.36 -24.25 -30.93
C PRO A 57 50.14 -24.78 -29.49
N GLU A 58 50.11 -26.12 -29.36
CA GLU A 58 49.66 -26.94 -28.21
C GLU A 58 50.83 -27.35 -27.26
N ALA A 59 50.76 -28.21 -26.23
CA ALA A 59 49.77 -29.18 -25.68
C ALA A 59 49.93 -29.29 -24.11
N VAL A 60 49.77 -30.37 -23.29
CA VAL A 60 49.58 -31.83 -23.45
C VAL A 60 49.18 -32.52 -22.09
N ILE A 61 48.38 -33.63 -22.10
CA ILE A 61 48.35 -34.85 -21.20
C ILE A 61 48.30 -34.71 -19.63
N ASP A 62 47.55 -35.47 -18.81
CA ASP A 62 46.54 -36.56 -18.99
C ASP A 62 45.58 -36.71 -17.76
N PRO A 63 44.49 -37.52 -17.83
CA PRO A 63 43.49 -37.72 -16.75
C PRO A 63 43.44 -39.14 -16.13
N VAL A 64 42.53 -39.37 -15.15
CA VAL A 64 42.20 -40.71 -14.57
C VAL A 64 40.66 -40.92 -14.53
N THR A 65 40.21 -42.17 -14.56
CA THR A 65 38.87 -42.62 -14.95
C THR A 65 37.93 -43.07 -13.82
N SER A 66 36.61 -42.96 -14.06
CA SER A 66 35.63 -44.04 -13.82
C SER A 66 34.31 -43.74 -14.58
N ALA A 67 33.50 -44.76 -14.85
CA ALA A 67 32.23 -44.65 -15.61
C ALA A 67 31.30 -45.84 -15.27
N PHE A 68 29.99 -45.72 -15.52
CA PHE A 68 29.15 -46.84 -16.01
C PHE A 68 27.77 -46.42 -16.60
N ASN A 69 27.67 -46.64 -17.91
CA ASN A 69 26.55 -46.80 -18.86
C ASN A 69 25.06 -46.58 -18.49
N PHE A 70 24.34 -45.94 -19.43
CA PHE A 70 22.90 -46.09 -19.72
C PHE A 70 22.57 -47.45 -20.37
N VAL A 71 21.35 -47.96 -20.16
CA VAL A 71 20.55 -48.73 -21.16
C VAL A 71 19.06 -48.42 -21.00
N ASN A 72 18.32 -48.36 -22.11
CA ASN A 72 16.85 -48.33 -22.19
C ASN A 72 16.41 -49.22 -23.37
N PRO A 73 15.35 -50.04 -23.23
CA PRO A 73 14.43 -50.19 -24.36
C PRO A 73 12.94 -50.22 -23.99
N GLN A 74 12.10 -49.68 -24.88
CA GLN A 74 10.67 -49.98 -24.90
C GLN A 74 10.42 -51.40 -25.42
N THR A 75 9.34 -52.05 -24.98
CA THR A 75 8.68 -53.13 -25.73
C THR A 75 7.18 -53.13 -25.41
N VAL A 76 6.34 -53.23 -26.44
CA VAL A 76 4.88 -53.33 -26.32
C VAL A 76 4.47 -54.79 -26.24
N LEU A 77 3.57 -55.13 -25.31
CA LEU A 77 2.88 -56.42 -25.27
C LEU A 77 1.38 -56.22 -25.06
N ILE A 78 0.59 -57.00 -25.78
CA ILE A 78 -0.88 -56.99 -25.78
C ILE A 78 -1.37 -58.21 -24.99
N ALA A 79 -2.38 -58.03 -24.14
CA ALA A 79 -3.09 -59.14 -23.50
C ALA A 79 -4.59 -58.83 -23.34
N GLN A 80 -5.43 -59.81 -23.68
CA GLN A 80 -6.80 -59.99 -23.22
C GLN A 80 -6.92 -61.45 -22.72
N PRO A 81 -8.08 -61.92 -22.22
CA PRO A 81 -8.46 -61.74 -20.81
C PRO A 81 -8.69 -63.08 -20.10
N GLY A 82 -8.60 -63.11 -18.78
CA GLY A 82 -8.89 -64.32 -18.01
C GLY A 82 -8.93 -64.09 -16.50
N GLU A 83 -10.11 -64.32 -15.92
CA GLU A 83 -10.39 -64.81 -14.56
C GLU A 83 -9.40 -64.50 -13.41
N MET A 84 -9.84 -63.65 -12.47
CA MET A 84 -10.13 -64.09 -11.09
C MET A 84 -10.95 -63.03 -10.34
N GLU A 85 -12.13 -63.42 -9.84
CA GLU A 85 -13.00 -62.57 -9.01
C GLU A 85 -12.57 -62.53 -7.52
N GLN A 86 -13.31 -61.77 -6.71
CA GLN A 86 -13.29 -61.79 -5.23
C GLN A 86 -12.03 -61.26 -4.52
N ALA A 87 -11.47 -60.13 -4.95
CA ALA A 87 -10.39 -59.45 -4.22
C ALA A 87 -10.42 -57.90 -4.23
N ASN A 88 -11.60 -57.23 -4.25
CA ASN A 88 -11.61 -55.75 -4.35
C ASN A 88 -12.72 -54.95 -3.61
N LEU A 89 -13.60 -55.55 -2.81
CA LEU A 89 -14.61 -54.78 -2.05
C LEU A 89 -14.04 -54.07 -0.80
N SER A 90 -13.04 -54.66 -0.14
CA SER A 90 -12.40 -54.09 1.06
C SER A 90 -11.50 -52.89 0.76
N SER A 91 -10.88 -52.85 -0.42
CA SER A 91 -9.95 -51.78 -0.83
C SER A 91 -10.68 -50.44 -1.04
N LEU A 92 -11.80 -50.46 -1.78
CA LEU A 92 -12.59 -49.24 -2.05
C LEU A 92 -13.16 -48.60 -0.78
N ILE A 93 -13.66 -49.40 0.16
CA ILE A 93 -14.26 -48.89 1.40
C ILE A 93 -13.22 -48.17 2.26
N ILE A 94 -12.00 -48.71 2.36
CA ILE A 94 -10.89 -48.05 3.07
C ILE A 94 -10.50 -46.75 2.34
N SER A 95 -10.45 -46.75 1.01
CA SER A 95 -10.15 -45.54 0.25
C SER A 95 -11.20 -44.44 0.42
N MET A 96 -12.49 -44.77 0.55
CA MET A 96 -13.54 -43.77 0.79
C MET A 96 -13.59 -43.29 2.25
N LEU A 97 -13.35 -44.15 3.25
CA LEU A 97 -13.30 -43.71 4.66
C LEU A 97 -12.11 -42.79 4.95
N MET A 98 -10.97 -42.98 4.29
CA MET A 98 -9.79 -42.13 4.49
C MET A 98 -9.91 -40.73 3.87
N ILE A 99 -10.86 -40.51 2.95
CA ILE A 99 -11.16 -39.17 2.40
C ILE A 99 -12.04 -38.36 3.37
N SER A 100 -12.83 -39.02 4.23
CA SER A 100 -13.61 -38.38 5.30
C SER A 100 -12.81 -38.05 6.59
N ILE A 101 -11.49 -38.27 6.60
CA ILE A 101 -10.59 -37.82 7.68
C ILE A 101 -9.38 -37.04 7.12
N LEU A 102 -9.63 -36.22 6.11
CA LEU A 102 -8.88 -34.96 6.02
C LEU A 102 -9.39 -34.06 7.16
N PRO A 103 -8.52 -33.36 7.91
CA PRO A 103 -8.97 -32.19 8.63
C PRO A 103 -9.61 -31.26 7.60
N HIS A 104 -10.82 -30.78 7.84
CA HIS A 104 -11.13 -29.47 7.32
C HIS A 104 -10.08 -28.54 7.91
N SER A 105 -9.29 -27.91 7.03
CA SER A 105 -8.64 -26.65 7.36
C SER A 105 -9.77 -25.63 7.55
N GLU A 106 -10.38 -25.67 8.74
CA GLU A 106 -10.98 -24.47 9.30
C GLU A 106 -9.96 -23.36 9.10
N CYS A 107 -10.34 -22.30 8.40
CA CYS A 107 -9.51 -21.11 8.33
C CYS A 107 -9.41 -20.60 9.77
N GLN A 108 -8.31 -20.93 10.43
CA GLN A 108 -8.00 -20.41 11.76
C GLN A 108 -7.67 -18.93 11.60
N GLN A 109 -8.73 -18.13 11.49
CA GLN A 109 -8.68 -16.67 11.65
C GLN A 109 -7.77 -16.39 12.83
N GLN A 110 -6.59 -15.84 12.55
CA GLN A 110 -5.45 -15.86 13.47
C GLN A 110 -5.87 -15.15 14.76
N HIS A 111 -6.23 -15.94 15.77
CA HIS A 111 -7.01 -15.43 16.88
C HIS A 111 -6.16 -14.42 17.64
N CYS A 112 -6.57 -13.16 17.58
CA CYS A 112 -5.95 -12.06 18.31
C CYS A 112 -5.93 -12.43 19.79
N ALA A 113 -4.77 -12.91 20.26
CA ALA A 113 -4.58 -13.30 21.64
C ALA A 113 -4.52 -12.03 22.49
N PHE A 114 -5.70 -11.53 22.87
CA PHE A 114 -5.87 -10.52 23.91
C PHE A 114 -5.49 -11.13 25.28
N THR A 115 -4.20 -11.37 25.47
CA THR A 115 -3.60 -11.69 26.76
C THR A 115 -3.84 -10.53 27.73
N ASP A 116 -3.72 -10.77 29.05
CA ASP A 116 -3.81 -9.69 30.06
C ASP A 116 -2.69 -8.63 29.93
N THR A 117 -1.68 -8.86 29.08
CA THR A 117 -0.67 -7.85 28.70
C THR A 117 -1.11 -6.96 27.53
N GLY A 118 -2.15 -7.37 26.80
CA GLY A 118 -2.57 -6.80 25.52
C GLY A 118 -1.60 -7.08 24.36
N PRO A 119 -2.02 -6.88 23.10
CA PRO A 119 -1.10 -6.62 22.01
C PRO A 119 -0.42 -5.25 22.24
N SER A 120 0.85 -5.11 21.83
CA SER A 120 1.61 -3.87 21.97
C SER A 120 1.03 -2.76 21.07
N MET A 121 0.11 -1.97 21.62
CA MET A 121 -0.64 -0.91 20.93
C MET A 121 0.25 -0.04 20.03
N VAL A 122 -0.11 0.09 18.76
CA VAL A 122 0.66 0.88 17.79
C VAL A 122 0.18 2.33 17.79
N ARG A 123 0.79 3.17 18.64
CA ARG A 123 0.80 4.63 18.46
C ARG A 123 2.01 4.99 17.61
N ALA A 124 1.81 5.24 16.31
CA ALA A 124 2.91 5.35 15.35
C ALA A 124 3.03 6.74 14.70
N GLY A 125 4.18 7.01 14.10
CA GLY A 125 4.44 8.24 13.36
C GLY A 125 5.51 8.08 12.28
N TYR A 126 5.27 8.67 11.11
CA TYR A 126 6.24 8.69 10.00
C TYR A 126 7.07 9.96 10.06
N TRP A 127 8.38 9.81 10.24
CA TRP A 127 9.34 10.91 10.21
C TRP A 127 10.03 10.97 8.85
N PHE A 128 9.86 12.10 8.18
CA PHE A 128 10.29 12.32 6.81
C PHE A 128 11.65 13.04 6.80
N SER A 129 12.70 12.37 6.31
CA SER A 129 14.08 12.87 6.35
C SER A 129 14.26 14.24 5.66
N GLN A 130 13.51 14.49 4.57
CA GLN A 130 13.46 15.76 3.85
C GLN A 130 13.04 16.98 4.70
N TYR A 131 12.33 16.77 5.81
CA TYR A 131 11.89 17.83 6.73
C TYR A 131 12.75 17.94 8.01
N ASN A 132 13.89 17.22 8.10
CA ASN A 132 14.82 17.24 9.25
C ASN A 132 15.27 18.66 9.66
N HIS A 133 15.33 19.61 8.72
CA HIS A 133 15.71 21.00 8.98
C HIS A 133 14.62 21.85 9.66
N TYR A 134 13.38 21.36 9.71
CA TYR A 134 12.27 21.95 10.46
C TYR A 134 11.87 21.09 11.67
N SER A 135 11.95 19.77 11.54
CA SER A 135 11.64 18.80 12.60
C SER A 135 12.77 17.75 12.68
N PRO A 136 13.90 18.06 13.33
CA PRO A 136 15.01 17.13 13.47
C PRO A 136 14.65 15.97 14.40
N ALA A 137 15.20 14.79 14.16
CA ALA A 137 14.87 13.57 14.93
C ALA A 137 15.08 13.72 16.45
N SER A 138 16.03 14.55 16.87
CA SER A 138 16.31 14.86 18.29
C SER A 138 15.25 15.72 18.97
N SER A 139 14.39 16.42 18.22
CA SER A 139 13.29 17.22 18.75
C SER A 139 12.01 16.43 19.00
N ILE A 140 11.88 15.23 18.44
CA ILE A 140 10.63 14.44 18.49
C ILE A 140 10.26 14.12 19.95
N ASN A 141 9.04 14.49 20.35
CA ASN A 141 8.45 14.04 21.61
C ASN A 141 8.07 12.54 21.54
N SER A 142 9.08 11.69 21.71
CA SER A 142 9.00 10.23 21.67
C SER A 142 8.06 9.57 22.71
N SER A 143 7.48 10.32 23.66
CA SER A 143 6.47 9.80 24.59
C SER A 143 5.08 9.61 23.96
N LEU A 144 4.80 10.36 22.89
CA LEU A 144 3.56 10.26 22.11
C LEU A 144 3.53 8.99 21.22
N TYR A 145 4.68 8.33 21.07
CA TYR A 145 4.91 7.25 20.11
C TYR A 145 5.41 5.98 20.77
N THR A 146 5.01 4.85 20.18
CA THR A 146 5.52 3.50 20.45
C THR A 146 6.42 3.03 19.30
N HIS A 147 6.10 3.48 18.08
CA HIS A 147 6.77 3.12 16.84
C HIS A 147 7.04 4.40 16.03
N LEU A 148 8.23 4.54 15.44
CA LEU A 148 8.56 5.62 14.51
C LEU A 148 9.22 5.07 13.24
N TYR A 149 8.70 5.50 12.10
CA TYR A 149 9.18 5.11 10.78
C TYR A 149 10.15 6.16 10.25
N TYR A 150 11.37 5.77 9.88
CA TYR A 150 12.24 6.56 9.03
C TYR A 150 11.71 6.46 7.59
N TYR A 151 11.19 7.55 7.07
CA TYR A 151 10.63 7.64 5.72
C TYR A 151 11.48 8.59 4.85
N SER A 152 12.04 8.15 3.73
CA SER A 152 12.17 6.76 3.26
C SER A 152 13.45 6.59 2.45
N LEU A 153 13.84 5.34 2.28
CA LEU A 153 14.73 4.92 1.20
C LEU A 153 13.89 4.41 0.02
N SER A 154 14.51 4.26 -1.14
CA SER A 154 13.87 3.77 -2.37
C SER A 154 14.80 2.81 -3.10
N LEU A 155 14.23 1.97 -3.95
CA LEU A 155 15.02 1.25 -4.95
C LEU A 155 15.65 2.22 -5.98
N ASP A 156 16.77 1.77 -6.54
CA ASP A 156 17.35 2.24 -7.79
C ASP A 156 16.56 1.65 -8.98
N ASP A 157 16.34 2.44 -10.03
CA ASP A 157 15.53 2.04 -11.19
C ASP A 157 16.32 1.31 -12.29
N VAL A 158 17.64 1.17 -12.14
CA VAL A 158 18.52 0.42 -13.04
C VAL A 158 19.07 -0.85 -12.39
N ASN A 159 19.44 -0.76 -11.11
CA ASN A 159 20.14 -1.83 -10.38
C ASN A 159 19.26 -2.56 -9.35
N PHE A 160 18.04 -2.06 -9.09
CA PHE A 160 17.06 -2.61 -8.14
C PHE A 160 17.50 -2.76 -6.67
N GLY A 161 18.73 -2.31 -6.33
CA GLY A 161 19.22 -2.20 -4.96
C GLY A 161 18.70 -0.93 -4.26
N ILE A 162 18.86 -0.87 -2.93
CA ILE A 162 18.40 0.26 -2.11
C ILE A 162 19.36 1.45 -2.25
N VAL A 163 18.84 2.62 -2.60
CA VAL A 163 19.60 3.87 -2.64
C VAL A 163 19.56 4.55 -1.27
N VAL A 164 20.74 4.85 -0.71
CA VAL A 164 20.92 5.76 0.42
C VAL A 164 21.49 7.09 -0.10
N PRO A 165 20.70 8.17 -0.17
CA PRO A 165 21.22 9.48 -0.56
C PRO A 165 22.35 9.97 0.37
N PRO A 166 23.41 10.62 -0.13
CA PRO A 166 24.55 11.04 0.70
C PRO A 166 24.19 12.01 1.84
N ASP A 167 23.16 12.83 1.65
CA ASP A 167 22.58 13.74 2.65
C ASP A 167 21.74 13.00 3.71
N GLN A 168 21.14 11.87 3.35
CA GLN A 168 20.39 11.00 4.26
C GLN A 168 21.30 10.09 5.10
N LEU A 169 22.48 9.70 4.60
CA LEU A 169 23.40 8.78 5.30
C LEU A 169 23.66 9.14 6.79
N PRO A 170 23.98 10.40 7.18
CA PRO A 170 24.14 10.76 8.59
C PRO A 170 22.83 10.74 9.39
N LEU A 171 21.68 10.97 8.74
CA LEU A 171 20.36 10.91 9.39
C LEU A 171 19.98 9.46 9.68
N LEU A 172 20.17 8.56 8.71
CA LEU A 172 19.89 7.12 8.82
C LEU A 172 20.66 6.48 9.98
N GLY A 173 21.97 6.76 10.10
CA GLY A 173 22.82 6.22 11.17
C GLY A 173 22.54 6.80 12.56
N ALA A 174 22.00 8.02 12.65
CA ALA A 174 21.64 8.65 13.92
C ALA A 174 20.23 8.25 14.39
N PHE A 175 19.24 8.21 13.48
CA PHE A 175 17.81 8.22 13.77
C PHE A 175 17.39 7.29 14.90
N SER A 176 17.60 5.97 14.75
CA SER A 176 17.17 4.97 15.73
C SER A 176 17.78 5.22 17.12
N SER A 177 19.08 5.57 17.18
CA SER A 177 19.76 5.87 18.44
C SER A 177 19.21 7.15 19.10
N THR A 178 18.86 8.16 18.30
CA THR A 178 18.33 9.45 18.76
C THR A 178 16.89 9.36 19.27
N VAL A 179 16.00 8.62 18.59
CA VAL A 179 14.62 8.48 19.09
C VAL A 179 14.54 7.59 20.34
N LYS A 180 15.40 6.57 20.42
CA LYS A 180 15.49 5.64 21.58
C LYS A 180 16.18 6.25 22.80
N SER A 181 17.07 7.24 22.66
CA SER A 181 17.64 7.93 23.83
C SER A 181 16.57 8.71 24.62
N ASN A 182 15.50 9.13 23.94
CA ASN A 182 14.40 9.89 24.53
C ASN A 182 13.28 8.95 25.05
N ASN A 183 13.08 7.79 24.40
CA ASN A 183 12.19 6.72 24.87
C ASN A 183 12.81 5.32 24.58
N PRO A 184 13.46 4.67 25.56
CA PRO A 184 14.11 3.37 25.35
C PRO A 184 13.18 2.20 25.01
N SER A 185 11.86 2.35 25.17
CA SER A 185 10.88 1.33 24.76
C SER A 185 10.49 1.41 23.28
N LEU A 186 10.76 2.56 22.64
CA LEU A 186 10.30 2.89 21.29
C LEU A 186 10.97 2.03 20.22
N LYS A 187 10.19 1.63 19.22
CA LYS A 187 10.65 0.89 18.05
C LYS A 187 10.87 1.82 16.87
N ALA A 188 12.06 1.77 16.28
CA ALA A 188 12.40 2.47 15.06
C ALA A 188 12.29 1.47 13.89
N LEU A 189 11.50 1.80 12.87
CA LEU A 189 11.38 1.02 11.63
C LEU A 189 11.95 1.81 10.44
N LEU A 190 12.47 1.10 9.45
CA LEU A 190 12.99 1.68 8.21
C LEU A 190 12.03 1.40 7.05
N SER A 191 11.39 2.45 6.52
CA SER A 191 10.51 2.33 5.36
C SER A 191 11.30 2.38 4.06
N ILE A 192 11.09 1.37 3.21
CA ILE A 192 11.47 1.41 1.79
C ILE A 192 10.19 1.69 0.99
N ALA A 193 10.16 2.81 0.29
CA ALA A 193 8.99 3.30 -0.42
C ALA A 193 9.23 3.44 -1.93
N THR A 194 8.15 3.44 -2.71
CA THR A 194 8.18 4.09 -4.02
C THR A 194 8.37 5.60 -3.85
N LYS A 195 9.10 6.22 -4.78
CA LYS A 195 9.16 7.69 -4.91
C LYS A 195 7.76 8.23 -5.28
N ASP A 196 7.52 9.52 -4.99
CA ASP A 196 6.22 10.22 -5.02
C ASP A 196 5.19 9.78 -6.08
N HIS A 197 3.90 9.83 -5.72
CA HIS A 197 2.69 9.28 -6.38
C HIS A 197 2.39 9.65 -7.86
N GLN A 198 3.36 9.70 -8.77
CA GLN A 198 3.13 9.63 -10.22
C GLN A 198 4.17 8.71 -10.89
N GLU A 199 3.72 8.04 -11.95
CA GLU A 199 4.50 7.12 -12.79
C GLU A 199 5.82 7.75 -13.31
N SER A 200 6.85 6.99 -13.67
CA SER A 200 6.80 5.60 -14.15
C SER A 200 7.97 4.69 -13.75
N ALA A 201 9.06 5.24 -13.21
CA ALA A 201 10.29 4.45 -12.96
C ALA A 201 10.27 3.69 -11.62
N SER A 202 9.85 4.33 -10.53
CA SER A 202 9.96 3.73 -9.19
C SER A 202 9.02 2.53 -9.02
N CYS A 203 7.75 2.63 -9.41
CA CYS A 203 6.81 1.51 -9.33
C CYS A 203 7.23 0.35 -10.26
N ALA A 204 7.78 0.65 -11.45
CA ALA A 204 8.32 -0.38 -12.34
C ALA A 204 9.55 -1.08 -11.73
N ALA A 205 10.40 -0.37 -10.98
CA ALA A 205 11.53 -0.97 -10.25
C ALA A 205 11.06 -1.91 -9.14
N PHE A 206 10.00 -1.56 -8.40
CA PHE A 206 9.37 -2.46 -7.41
C PHE A 206 8.72 -3.68 -8.07
N SER A 207 7.95 -3.52 -9.15
CA SER A 207 7.38 -4.64 -9.92
C SER A 207 8.47 -5.59 -10.45
N THR A 208 9.56 -5.04 -11.02
CA THR A 208 10.71 -5.82 -11.53
C THR A 208 11.43 -6.57 -10.42
N MET A 209 11.72 -5.90 -9.29
CA MET A 209 12.32 -6.53 -8.11
C MET A 209 11.44 -7.63 -7.55
N ALA A 210 10.14 -7.42 -7.45
CA ALA A 210 9.20 -8.39 -6.92
C ALA A 210 9.02 -9.60 -7.86
N ALA A 211 9.15 -9.43 -9.19
CA ALA A 211 9.00 -10.52 -10.15
C ALA A 211 10.14 -11.55 -10.12
N ASP A 212 11.39 -11.12 -9.90
CA ASP A 212 12.57 -11.99 -9.96
C ASP A 212 13.02 -12.45 -8.55
N PRO A 213 13.09 -13.77 -8.25
CA PRO A 213 13.50 -14.28 -6.95
C PRO A 213 14.95 -13.89 -6.56
N VAL A 214 15.84 -13.66 -7.52
CA VAL A 214 17.22 -13.20 -7.26
C VAL A 214 17.21 -11.73 -6.84
N LEU A 215 16.37 -10.90 -7.48
CA LEU A 215 16.21 -9.50 -7.08
C LEU A 215 15.49 -9.39 -5.73
N ARG A 216 14.44 -10.18 -5.46
CA ARG A 216 13.82 -10.28 -4.14
C ARG A 216 14.84 -10.67 -3.06
N ALA A 217 15.63 -11.71 -3.28
CA ALA A 217 16.66 -12.13 -2.33
C ALA A 217 17.75 -11.06 -2.10
N SER A 218 18.16 -10.33 -3.15
CA SER A 218 19.12 -9.23 -3.03
C SER A 218 18.54 -8.05 -2.22
N PHE A 219 17.32 -7.63 -2.57
CA PHE A 219 16.58 -6.60 -1.86
C PHE A 219 16.39 -6.95 -0.38
N ILE A 220 15.82 -8.13 -0.07
CA ILE A 220 15.61 -8.60 1.31
C ILE A 220 16.91 -8.54 2.11
N ASN A 221 18.02 -9.13 1.61
CA ASN A 221 19.29 -9.12 2.35
C ASN A 221 19.79 -7.69 2.61
N SER A 222 19.76 -6.80 1.60
CA SER A 222 20.18 -5.41 1.79
C SER A 222 19.30 -4.61 2.76
N THR A 223 17.99 -4.88 2.84
CA THR A 223 17.12 -4.27 3.88
C THR A 223 17.53 -4.71 5.28
N LEU A 224 17.82 -6.00 5.49
CA LEU A 224 18.24 -6.54 6.79
C LEU A 224 19.59 -5.95 7.23
N GLU A 225 20.56 -5.91 6.31
CA GLU A 225 21.89 -5.31 6.57
C GLU A 225 21.77 -3.83 6.96
N LEU A 226 20.99 -3.04 6.22
CA LEU A 226 20.75 -1.62 6.55
C LEU A 226 20.02 -1.46 7.89
N ALA A 227 19.00 -2.27 8.16
CA ALA A 227 18.25 -2.23 9.42
C ALA A 227 19.18 -2.51 10.62
N ARG A 228 19.99 -3.57 10.55
CA ARG A 228 20.92 -3.95 11.63
C ARG A 228 22.06 -2.96 11.81
N ALA A 229 22.70 -2.53 10.73
CA ALA A 229 23.80 -1.55 10.78
C ALA A 229 23.38 -0.23 11.45
N ASN A 230 22.14 0.21 11.22
CA ASN A 230 21.57 1.44 11.75
C ASN A 230 20.66 1.22 12.98
N LYS A 231 20.66 0.01 13.57
CA LYS A 231 19.96 -0.38 14.81
C LYS A 231 18.43 -0.21 14.80
N PHE A 232 17.79 -0.36 13.65
CA PHE A 232 16.33 -0.43 13.53
C PHE A 232 15.80 -1.74 14.16
N ASP A 233 14.58 -1.72 14.68
CA ASP A 233 13.86 -2.89 15.21
C ASP A 233 12.97 -3.54 14.14
N GLY A 234 12.84 -2.93 12.96
CA GLY A 234 11.99 -3.45 11.90
C GLY A 234 12.11 -2.73 10.57
N LEU A 235 11.34 -3.25 9.62
CA LEU A 235 11.31 -2.89 8.21
C LEU A 235 9.87 -2.68 7.76
N ASP A 236 9.68 -1.77 6.81
CA ASP A 236 8.37 -1.40 6.30
C ASP A 236 8.38 -1.28 4.77
N LEU A 237 7.44 -1.97 4.12
CA LEU A 237 7.28 -1.97 2.67
C LEU A 237 6.18 -0.99 2.26
N ALA A 238 6.56 0.16 1.69
CA ALA A 238 5.65 1.23 1.31
C ALA A 238 5.53 1.38 -0.22
N TRP A 239 5.25 0.26 -0.91
CA TRP A 239 5.00 0.24 -2.36
C TRP A 239 3.61 0.86 -2.65
N GLN A 240 3.62 2.06 -3.21
CA GLN A 240 2.42 2.86 -3.48
C GLN A 240 2.29 3.15 -4.98
N TYR A 241 1.67 2.28 -5.78
CA TYR A 241 1.06 0.98 -5.44
C TYR A 241 1.43 -0.10 -6.47
N PRO A 242 1.20 -1.40 -6.16
CA PRO A 242 1.12 -2.46 -7.18
C PRO A 242 0.13 -2.09 -8.29
N SER A 243 0.48 -2.28 -9.56
CA SER A 243 -0.35 -1.81 -10.70
C SER A 243 -0.77 -2.92 -11.69
N LEU A 244 -0.20 -4.11 -11.53
CA LEU A 244 -0.52 -5.30 -12.32
C LEU A 244 -1.03 -6.44 -11.40
N PRO A 245 -1.92 -7.34 -11.87
CA PRO A 245 -2.33 -8.51 -11.07
C PRO A 245 -1.15 -9.44 -10.73
N SER A 246 -0.10 -9.45 -11.55
CA SER A 246 1.16 -10.13 -11.26
C SER A 246 1.90 -9.52 -10.06
N ASP A 247 1.80 -8.20 -9.84
CA ASP A 247 2.47 -7.53 -8.73
C ASP A 247 1.88 -7.99 -7.40
N MET A 248 0.57 -8.21 -7.31
CA MET A 248 -0.09 -8.72 -6.10
C MET A 248 0.36 -10.15 -5.75
N ILE A 249 0.52 -11.02 -6.74
CA ILE A 249 1.06 -12.37 -6.55
C ILE A 249 2.53 -12.31 -6.11
N ASN A 250 3.33 -11.49 -6.80
CA ASN A 250 4.76 -11.31 -6.53
C ASN A 250 5.03 -10.68 -5.16
N LEU A 251 4.15 -9.77 -4.71
CA LEU A 251 4.15 -9.19 -3.37
C LEU A 251 3.91 -10.26 -2.29
N GLY A 252 3.03 -11.22 -2.55
CA GLY A 252 2.83 -12.38 -1.66
C GLY A 252 4.11 -13.20 -1.48
N PHE A 253 4.81 -13.53 -2.59
CA PHE A 253 6.10 -14.22 -2.53
C PHE A 253 7.19 -13.40 -1.83
N LEU A 254 7.27 -12.10 -2.12
CA LEU A 254 8.21 -11.18 -1.47
C LEU A 254 8.04 -11.16 0.05
N LEU A 255 6.82 -11.04 0.56
CA LEU A 255 6.57 -11.01 2.00
C LEU A 255 6.88 -12.36 2.68
N ALA A 256 6.56 -13.47 2.03
CA ALA A 256 6.89 -14.81 2.54
C ALA A 256 8.41 -15.04 2.62
N GLU A 257 9.16 -14.70 1.57
CA GLU A 257 10.62 -14.80 1.54
C GLU A 257 11.26 -13.86 2.56
N TRP A 258 10.73 -12.64 2.73
CA TRP A 258 11.24 -11.66 3.68
C TRP A 258 11.02 -12.09 5.13
N ARG A 259 9.83 -12.58 5.49
CA ARG A 259 9.57 -13.11 6.84
C ARG A 259 10.39 -14.36 7.12
N ALA A 260 10.55 -15.27 6.15
CA ALA A 260 11.39 -16.45 6.30
C ALA A 260 12.85 -16.06 6.58
N ARG A 261 13.39 -15.09 5.82
CA ARG A 261 14.76 -14.60 5.97
C ARG A 261 15.00 -13.83 7.28
N ILE A 262 14.03 -13.02 7.73
CA ILE A 262 14.03 -12.41 9.08
C ILE A 262 14.05 -13.49 10.17
N SER A 263 13.24 -14.54 10.01
CA SER A 263 13.13 -15.64 10.98
C SER A 263 14.38 -16.52 11.03
N GLU A 264 15.16 -16.54 9.95
CA GLU A 264 16.49 -17.16 9.92
C GLU A 264 17.54 -16.29 10.61
N GLU A 265 17.64 -15.01 10.24
CA GLU A 265 18.62 -14.07 10.80
C GLU A 265 18.43 -13.84 12.31
N ALA A 266 17.19 -13.84 12.79
CA ALA A 266 16.88 -13.73 14.21
C ALA A 266 17.55 -14.83 15.08
N ARG A 267 17.84 -16.00 14.50
CA ARG A 267 18.51 -17.13 15.21
C ARG A 267 19.96 -16.84 15.56
N SER A 268 20.65 -15.96 14.81
CA SER A 268 22.00 -15.51 15.10
C SER A 268 22.03 -14.12 15.75
N ALA A 269 21.09 -13.23 15.41
CA ALA A 269 20.99 -11.88 15.94
C ALA A 269 20.34 -11.78 17.34
N GLY A 270 19.71 -12.85 17.84
CA GLY A 270 19.08 -12.89 19.17
C GLY A 270 17.85 -11.99 19.34
N SER A 271 17.34 -11.43 18.25
CA SER A 271 16.14 -10.58 18.21
C SER A 271 15.52 -10.66 16.83
N THR A 272 14.18 -10.62 16.73
CA THR A 272 13.48 -10.61 15.43
C THR A 272 13.22 -9.17 14.99
N LEU A 273 13.38 -8.88 13.70
CA LEU A 273 12.91 -7.63 13.11
C LEU A 273 11.38 -7.68 12.92
N LEU A 274 10.70 -6.59 13.22
CA LEU A 274 9.32 -6.37 12.78
C LEU A 274 9.30 -6.21 11.25
N LEU A 275 8.23 -6.68 10.59
CA LEU A 275 7.97 -6.45 9.17
C LEU A 275 6.53 -5.96 8.99
N THR A 276 6.39 -4.74 8.46
CA THR A 276 5.09 -4.10 8.19
C THR A 276 4.98 -3.73 6.72
N ALA A 277 3.77 -3.37 6.27
CA ALA A 277 3.57 -2.75 4.96
C ALA A 277 2.69 -1.50 5.08
N THR A 278 3.02 -0.48 4.30
CA THR A 278 2.20 0.74 4.14
C THR A 278 1.40 0.61 2.85
N VAL A 279 0.07 0.62 2.94
CA VAL A 279 -0.84 0.10 1.92
C VAL A 279 -2.01 1.06 1.63
N TYR A 280 -2.72 0.81 0.53
CA TYR A 280 -3.95 1.55 0.17
C TYR A 280 -4.98 1.49 1.31
N PHE A 281 -5.91 2.46 1.34
CA PHE A 281 -6.87 2.58 2.45
C PHE A 281 -7.87 1.41 2.55
N SER A 282 -8.04 0.64 1.47
CA SER A 282 -8.90 -0.55 1.39
C SER A 282 -8.13 -1.73 0.75
N ASN A 283 -8.67 -2.94 0.81
CA ASN A 283 -8.02 -4.13 0.22
C ASN A 283 -7.94 -4.08 -1.32
N HIS A 284 -8.84 -3.32 -1.94
CA HIS A 284 -9.15 -3.39 -3.37
C HIS A 284 -8.88 -2.02 -4.01
N LEU A 285 -7.99 -1.95 -5.00
CA LEU A 285 -7.66 -0.70 -5.68
C LEU A 285 -8.63 -0.48 -6.85
N PHE A 286 -9.59 0.43 -6.66
CA PHE A 286 -10.67 0.72 -7.62
C PHE A 286 -10.58 2.11 -8.28
N ASP A 287 -9.57 2.93 -7.95
CA ASP A 287 -9.31 4.23 -8.61
C ASP A 287 -8.01 4.26 -9.43
N GLU A 288 -7.48 3.07 -9.77
CA GLU A 288 -6.34 2.87 -10.67
C GLU A 288 -6.77 2.32 -12.04
N PRO A 289 -5.96 2.46 -13.12
CA PRO A 289 -6.37 2.12 -14.49
C PRO A 289 -6.59 0.63 -14.78
N THR A 290 -6.19 -0.26 -13.86
CA THR A 290 -6.29 -1.72 -13.99
C THR A 290 -7.43 -2.21 -13.09
N ASP A 291 -8.53 -2.68 -13.67
CA ASP A 291 -9.65 -3.25 -12.91
C ASP A 291 -9.21 -4.43 -12.03
N SER A 292 -9.78 -4.54 -10.83
CA SER A 292 -9.68 -5.71 -9.93
C SER A 292 -8.27 -6.04 -9.42
N LEU A 293 -7.66 -5.09 -8.72
CA LEU A 293 -6.40 -5.29 -7.97
C LEU A 293 -6.67 -5.47 -6.46
N ASP A 294 -6.80 -6.71 -6.01
CA ASP A 294 -6.89 -7.09 -4.60
C ASP A 294 -5.51 -7.43 -4.02
N TYR A 295 -5.23 -6.97 -2.80
CA TYR A 295 -4.02 -7.38 -2.07
C TYR A 295 -4.09 -8.84 -1.58
N PRO A 296 -2.95 -9.55 -1.44
CA PRO A 296 -2.90 -10.94 -1.02
C PRO A 296 -3.05 -11.06 0.53
N THR A 297 -4.28 -11.00 1.03
CA THR A 297 -4.54 -10.94 2.49
C THR A 297 -4.03 -12.14 3.29
N ASP A 298 -4.09 -13.36 2.74
CA ASP A 298 -3.48 -14.54 3.37
C ASP A 298 -1.98 -14.31 3.61
N ALA A 299 -1.24 -13.89 2.58
CA ALA A 299 0.19 -13.63 2.68
C ALA A 299 0.51 -12.45 3.60
N PHE A 300 -0.36 -11.44 3.68
CA PHE A 300 -0.24 -10.35 4.65
C PHE A 300 -0.45 -10.84 6.08
N SER A 301 -1.50 -11.61 6.33
CA SER A 301 -1.83 -12.17 7.65
C SER A 301 -0.75 -13.12 8.16
N ASP A 302 -0.19 -13.96 7.30
CA ASP A 302 0.88 -14.89 7.68
C ASP A 302 2.23 -14.20 7.92
N ASN A 303 2.58 -13.20 7.10
CA ASN A 303 3.96 -12.71 7.03
C ASN A 303 4.19 -11.30 7.58
N LEU A 304 3.17 -10.48 7.83
CA LEU A 304 3.32 -9.15 8.43
C LEU A 304 3.00 -9.17 9.93
N ASP A 305 3.67 -8.30 10.68
CA ASP A 305 3.26 -7.99 12.06
C ASP A 305 1.99 -7.15 12.04
N TRP A 306 1.89 -6.16 11.13
CA TRP A 306 0.66 -5.43 10.79
C TRP A 306 0.77 -4.68 9.45
N ILE A 307 -0.35 -4.16 8.96
CA ILE A 307 -0.45 -3.20 7.85
C ILE A 307 -0.84 -1.79 8.34
N ASN A 308 -0.25 -0.78 7.69
CA ASN A 308 -0.51 0.64 7.89
C ASN A 308 -1.35 1.17 6.71
N ALA A 309 -2.68 1.28 6.90
CA ALA A 309 -3.60 1.71 5.85
C ALA A 309 -3.63 3.24 5.68
N LEU A 310 -3.28 3.74 4.50
CA LEU A 310 -3.21 5.17 4.15
C LEU A 310 -4.60 5.83 4.03
N CYS A 311 -5.28 6.03 5.15
CA CYS A 311 -6.67 6.52 5.24
C CYS A 311 -6.81 8.04 4.98
N PHE A 312 -6.22 8.51 3.87
CA PHE A 312 -6.22 9.90 3.42
C PHE A 312 -5.78 10.01 1.95
N GLY A 313 -6.02 11.15 1.32
CA GLY A 313 -5.64 11.42 -0.08
C GLY A 313 -6.58 10.80 -1.11
N TYR A 314 -7.79 10.39 -0.71
CA TYR A 314 -8.72 9.55 -1.49
C TYR A 314 -9.10 10.03 -2.89
N HIS A 315 -8.99 11.32 -3.18
CA HIS A 315 -9.51 11.91 -4.41
C HIS A 315 -8.42 12.61 -5.22
N LYS A 316 -8.21 12.12 -6.45
CA LYS A 316 -7.37 12.76 -7.49
C LYS A 316 -8.09 13.96 -8.18
N ASN A 317 -9.10 14.57 -7.53
CA ASN A 317 -10.05 15.52 -8.14
C ASN A 317 -9.52 16.97 -8.22
N ASN A 318 -9.63 17.58 -9.40
CA ASN A 318 -9.19 18.96 -9.69
C ASN A 318 -10.34 19.93 -10.05
N HIS A 319 -11.61 19.53 -9.86
CA HIS A 319 -12.79 20.29 -10.33
C HIS A 319 -13.73 20.77 -9.22
N ALA A 320 -13.69 20.15 -8.04
CA ALA A 320 -14.45 20.58 -6.85
C ALA A 320 -13.61 20.42 -5.57
N THR A 321 -14.02 21.12 -4.50
CA THR A 321 -13.52 20.87 -3.14
C THR A 321 -13.95 19.48 -2.67
N VAL A 322 -13.02 18.72 -2.09
CA VAL A 322 -13.26 17.36 -1.63
C VAL A 322 -12.57 17.12 -0.28
N ASN A 323 -13.06 16.14 0.47
CA ASN A 323 -12.48 15.77 1.75
C ASN A 323 -11.10 15.11 1.54
N ASN A 324 -10.06 15.54 2.27
CA ASN A 324 -8.76 14.86 2.21
C ASN A 324 -8.84 13.44 2.80
N ALA A 325 -9.61 13.28 3.88
CA ALA A 325 -9.66 12.05 4.66
C ALA A 325 -11.03 11.87 5.34
N ALA A 326 -12.08 11.67 4.56
CA ALA A 326 -13.41 11.37 5.10
C ALA A 326 -13.38 10.19 6.08
N LEU A 327 -13.89 10.34 7.31
CA LEU A 327 -14.13 9.19 8.19
C LEU A 327 -15.31 8.36 7.65
N PHE A 328 -16.38 9.05 7.27
CA PHE A 328 -17.57 8.49 6.64
C PHE A 328 -17.84 9.16 5.29
N ASP A 329 -18.27 8.37 4.32
CA ASP A 329 -19.01 8.85 3.15
C ASP A 329 -20.17 7.88 2.90
N LYS A 330 -21.32 8.43 2.50
CA LYS A 330 -22.53 7.68 2.12
C LYS A 330 -22.84 7.79 0.62
N THR A 331 -21.95 8.44 -0.14
CA THR A 331 -22.10 8.71 -1.57
C THR A 331 -21.02 8.05 -2.42
N SER A 332 -19.94 7.56 -1.81
CA SER A 332 -18.86 6.80 -2.46
C SER A 332 -18.12 5.91 -1.46
N HIS A 333 -17.21 5.07 -1.97
CA HIS A 333 -16.32 4.23 -1.18
C HIS A 333 -15.09 4.97 -0.62
N PHE A 334 -14.93 6.27 -0.91
CA PHE A 334 -13.75 7.05 -0.54
C PHE A 334 -13.80 7.56 0.92
N SER A 335 -13.80 6.62 1.87
CA SER A 335 -13.78 6.92 3.30
C SER A 335 -13.01 5.90 4.15
N THR A 336 -12.58 6.36 5.32
CA THR A 336 -11.81 5.58 6.31
C THR A 336 -12.61 4.37 6.80
N SER A 337 -13.89 4.57 7.09
CA SER A 337 -14.78 3.49 7.55
C SER A 337 -15.02 2.42 6.47
N TYR A 338 -15.21 2.80 5.20
CA TYR A 338 -15.23 1.84 4.09
C TYR A 338 -13.91 1.08 3.98
N GLY A 339 -12.78 1.80 4.01
CA GLY A 339 -11.45 1.21 3.83
C GLY A 339 -11.07 0.20 4.90
N ILE A 340 -11.26 0.57 6.17
CA ILE A 340 -11.03 -0.31 7.31
C ILE A 340 -11.96 -1.53 7.25
N THR A 341 -13.26 -1.35 6.96
CA THR A 341 -14.19 -2.48 6.80
C THR A 341 -13.76 -3.41 5.67
N SER A 342 -13.35 -2.88 4.51
CA SER A 342 -12.83 -3.66 3.38
C SER A 342 -11.59 -4.49 3.73
N TRP A 343 -10.70 -4.01 4.59
CA TRP A 343 -9.55 -4.79 5.07
C TRP A 343 -9.96 -5.91 6.03
N LEU A 344 -10.93 -5.65 6.91
CA LEU A 344 -11.46 -6.64 7.87
C LEU A 344 -12.26 -7.75 7.16
N ASP A 345 -13.14 -7.38 6.23
CA ASP A 345 -13.94 -8.32 5.43
C ASP A 345 -13.07 -9.20 4.51
N ALA A 346 -11.93 -8.67 4.04
CA ALA A 346 -10.92 -9.42 3.29
C ALA A 346 -10.04 -10.33 4.17
N GLY A 347 -10.30 -10.40 5.48
CA GLY A 347 -9.71 -11.38 6.41
C GLY A 347 -8.53 -10.89 7.24
N ILE A 348 -8.10 -9.63 7.12
CA ILE A 348 -7.04 -9.09 7.99
C ILE A 348 -7.59 -8.94 9.42
N PRO A 349 -7.00 -9.57 10.44
CA PRO A 349 -7.50 -9.45 11.81
C PRO A 349 -7.29 -8.03 12.35
N PRO A 350 -8.22 -7.46 13.16
CA PRO A 350 -8.09 -6.10 13.69
C PRO A 350 -6.78 -5.81 14.41
N CYS A 351 -6.23 -6.80 15.13
CA CYS A 351 -4.93 -6.70 15.79
C CYS A 351 -3.71 -6.69 14.84
N LYS A 352 -3.92 -6.66 13.52
CA LYS A 352 -2.90 -6.43 12.48
C LYS A 352 -3.22 -5.26 11.55
N LEU A 353 -4.19 -4.41 11.89
CA LEU A 353 -4.58 -3.26 11.08
C LEU A 353 -4.36 -1.96 11.87
N VAL A 354 -3.63 -1.00 11.27
CA VAL A 354 -3.27 0.30 11.84
C VAL A 354 -3.73 1.41 10.90
N MET A 355 -4.51 2.35 11.43
CA MET A 355 -5.20 3.39 10.64
C MET A 355 -4.36 4.67 10.50
N GLY A 356 -4.19 5.16 9.27
CA GLY A 356 -3.49 6.42 9.00
C GLY A 356 -4.30 7.68 9.30
N ILE A 357 -3.67 8.67 9.91
CA ILE A 357 -4.24 10.01 10.16
C ILE A 357 -3.30 11.07 9.54
N PRO A 358 -3.77 11.92 8.62
CA PRO A 358 -2.95 12.93 7.97
C PRO A 358 -2.73 14.14 8.90
N LEU A 359 -1.47 14.58 9.00
CA LEU A 359 -1.12 15.88 9.60
C LEU A 359 -1.02 16.98 8.54
N PHE A 360 -1.78 16.84 7.45
CA PHE A 360 -1.89 17.82 6.38
C PHE A 360 -3.34 17.95 5.89
N GLY A 361 -3.63 19.12 5.34
CA GLY A 361 -4.83 19.35 4.54
C GLY A 361 -4.53 19.42 3.05
N ARG A 362 -5.55 19.14 2.23
CA ARG A 362 -5.56 19.43 0.79
C ARG A 362 -6.22 20.78 0.53
N SER A 363 -5.64 21.60 -0.36
CA SER A 363 -6.07 22.97 -0.59
C SER A 363 -6.39 23.27 -2.06
N TRP A 364 -7.33 24.19 -2.27
CA TRP A 364 -7.82 24.66 -3.59
C TRP A 364 -8.18 26.14 -3.55
N PHE A 365 -8.27 26.76 -4.74
CA PHE A 365 -8.87 28.08 -4.94
C PHE A 365 -10.30 27.95 -5.48
N LEU A 366 -11.28 28.49 -4.76
CA LEU A 366 -12.70 28.47 -5.11
C LEU A 366 -13.01 29.31 -6.36
N LYS A 367 -13.88 28.81 -7.22
CA LYS A 367 -14.39 29.56 -8.40
C LYS A 367 -15.29 30.73 -8.01
N ASN A 368 -15.92 30.66 -6.84
CA ASN A 368 -16.68 31.74 -6.23
C ASN A 368 -16.61 31.58 -4.72
N LYS A 369 -15.98 32.52 -4.00
CA LYS A 369 -15.87 32.50 -2.54
C LYS A 369 -17.20 32.49 -1.77
N ALA A 370 -18.31 32.90 -2.40
CA ALA A 370 -19.66 32.78 -1.84
C ALA A 370 -20.30 31.39 -2.11
N LYS A 371 -19.52 30.43 -2.59
CA LYS A 371 -19.81 28.99 -2.64
C LYS A 371 -18.59 28.27 -2.08
N ASN A 372 -18.64 27.99 -0.79
CA ASN A 372 -17.54 27.65 0.11
C ASN A 372 -17.77 26.30 0.84
N GLU A 373 -18.87 25.62 0.53
CA GLU A 373 -19.22 24.30 1.02
C GLU A 373 -18.34 23.19 0.39
N LEU A 374 -18.41 21.97 0.93
CA LEU A 374 -17.86 20.78 0.30
C LEU A 374 -18.53 20.53 -1.07
N GLY A 375 -17.75 20.17 -2.09
CA GLY A 375 -18.24 20.04 -3.47
C GLY A 375 -18.33 21.36 -4.25
N ALA A 376 -17.89 22.49 -3.68
CA ALA A 376 -17.82 23.76 -4.38
C ALA A 376 -16.81 23.71 -5.55
N ALA A 377 -17.19 24.26 -6.70
CA ALA A 377 -16.33 24.28 -7.89
C ALA A 377 -15.06 25.11 -7.67
N VAL A 378 -13.90 24.59 -8.10
CA VAL A 378 -12.59 25.23 -7.96
C VAL A 378 -12.07 25.75 -9.30
N VAL A 379 -11.06 26.63 -9.27
CA VAL A 379 -10.33 27.13 -10.46
C VAL A 379 -8.88 26.66 -10.52
N ALA A 380 -8.29 26.29 -9.38
CA ALA A 380 -6.94 25.77 -9.29
C ALA A 380 -6.74 24.98 -7.99
N THR A 381 -5.76 24.10 -8.00
CA THR A 381 -5.11 23.57 -6.79
C THR A 381 -4.51 24.71 -5.95
N GLY A 382 -4.52 24.56 -4.63
CA GLY A 382 -4.08 25.59 -3.68
C GLY A 382 -2.56 25.84 -3.70
N PRO A 383 -2.09 26.86 -2.96
CA PRO A 383 -0.70 27.30 -3.00
C PRO A 383 0.27 26.23 -2.50
N ARG A 384 1.48 26.20 -3.05
CA ARG A 384 2.62 25.51 -2.46
C ARG A 384 3.10 26.31 -1.25
N GLN A 385 2.96 25.76 -0.05
CA GLN A 385 3.42 26.39 1.18
C GLN A 385 4.88 25.99 1.50
N LYS A 386 5.42 26.50 2.63
CA LYS A 386 6.85 26.42 2.97
C LYS A 386 7.21 25.10 3.64
N MET A 387 6.35 24.60 4.53
CA MET A 387 6.52 23.39 5.33
C MET A 387 6.07 22.17 4.54
N SER A 388 4.85 22.19 3.98
CA SER A 388 4.37 21.10 3.11
C SER A 388 5.30 20.92 1.90
N ASN A 389 5.77 22.03 1.34
CA ASN A 389 6.59 22.11 0.14
C ASN A 389 5.95 21.45 -1.11
N GLN A 390 4.64 21.23 -1.11
CA GLN A 390 3.85 20.63 -2.20
C GLN A 390 2.67 21.54 -2.56
N THR A 391 2.40 21.72 -3.86
CA THR A 391 1.21 22.45 -4.34
C THR A 391 -0.06 21.72 -3.93
N GLY A 392 -1.05 22.43 -3.38
CA GLY A 392 -2.31 21.82 -2.92
C GLY A 392 -2.21 21.02 -1.63
N ALA A 393 -1.12 21.13 -0.89
CA ALA A 393 -0.99 20.57 0.45
C ALA A 393 -0.56 21.66 1.44
N MET A 394 -1.10 21.61 2.66
CA MET A 394 -0.69 22.48 3.76
C MET A 394 -0.45 21.62 5.00
N ALA A 395 0.68 21.81 5.67
CA ALA A 395 0.95 21.15 6.94
C ALA A 395 -0.05 21.63 8.00
N TYR A 396 -0.38 20.80 9.01
CA TYR A 396 -1.29 21.22 10.10
C TYR A 396 -0.84 22.53 10.76
N SER A 397 0.47 22.69 10.99
CA SER A 397 1.08 23.95 11.47
C SER A 397 0.86 25.18 10.56
N GLU A 398 0.68 24.99 9.25
CA GLU A 398 0.37 26.07 8.30
C GLU A 398 -1.14 26.38 8.25
N ILE A 399 -1.97 25.39 8.57
CA ILE A 399 -3.43 25.54 8.70
C ILE A 399 -3.78 26.21 10.04
N GLU A 400 -3.06 25.90 11.12
CA GLU A 400 -3.16 26.63 12.38
C GLU A 400 -2.81 28.13 12.21
N GLU A 401 -1.81 28.47 11.39
CA GLU A 401 -1.51 29.87 11.09
C GLU A 401 -2.62 30.53 10.26
N LEU A 402 -3.21 29.81 9.30
CA LEU A 402 -4.37 30.28 8.53
C LEU A 402 -5.60 30.54 9.42
N LEU A 403 -5.84 29.69 10.42
CA LEU A 403 -6.94 29.83 11.39
C LEU A 403 -6.81 31.04 12.33
N LYS A 404 -5.67 31.76 12.32
CA LYS A 404 -5.47 33.01 13.07
C LYS A 404 -5.91 34.27 12.30
N ASP A 405 -6.17 34.17 11.00
CA ASP A 405 -6.75 35.28 10.24
C ASP A 405 -8.24 35.44 10.60
N PRO A 406 -8.73 36.63 11.01
CA PRO A 406 -10.13 36.84 11.36
C PRO A 406 -11.10 36.72 10.15
N SER A 407 -10.56 36.51 8.95
CA SER A 407 -11.31 36.21 7.71
C SER A 407 -11.42 34.71 7.42
N SER A 408 -10.88 33.85 8.29
CA SER A 408 -10.93 32.39 8.18
C SER A 408 -12.18 31.84 8.87
N GLU A 409 -13.03 31.14 8.12
CA GLU A 409 -14.20 30.45 8.63
C GLU A 409 -13.92 28.95 8.69
N TYR A 410 -13.92 28.38 9.91
CA TYR A 410 -13.76 26.95 10.19
C TYR A 410 -15.11 26.24 10.19
N VAL A 411 -15.16 25.05 9.60
CA VAL A 411 -16.33 24.17 9.58
C VAL A 411 -15.90 22.74 9.93
N TYR A 412 -16.62 22.13 10.87
CA TYR A 412 -16.59 20.70 11.16
C TYR A 412 -17.82 20.03 10.52
N ASP A 413 -17.62 19.14 9.55
CA ASP A 413 -18.69 18.37 8.91
C ASP A 413 -18.87 17.03 9.64
N ASN A 414 -19.81 17.02 10.58
CA ASN A 414 -20.14 15.85 11.40
C ASN A 414 -20.72 14.66 10.60
N ARG A 415 -21.18 14.89 9.37
CA ARG A 415 -21.72 13.83 8.49
C ARG A 415 -20.60 13.05 7.80
N THR A 416 -19.44 13.67 7.59
CA THR A 416 -18.26 12.99 7.02
C THR A 416 -17.12 12.77 8.01
N GLY A 417 -17.19 13.33 9.22
CA GLY A 417 -16.13 13.26 10.22
C GLY A 417 -14.84 13.90 9.71
N THR A 418 -14.96 15.15 9.25
CA THR A 418 -13.85 15.96 8.69
C THR A 418 -14.01 17.42 9.04
N SER A 419 -12.95 18.20 8.85
CA SER A 419 -13.02 19.65 8.93
C SER A 419 -12.52 20.31 7.64
N TYR A 420 -12.96 21.54 7.42
CA TYR A 420 -12.37 22.42 6.44
C TYR A 420 -12.33 23.87 6.94
N VAL A 421 -11.48 24.67 6.33
CA VAL A 421 -11.39 26.11 6.55
C VAL A 421 -11.37 26.82 5.21
N HIS A 422 -12.03 27.98 5.12
CA HIS A 422 -11.84 28.88 3.99
C HIS A 422 -11.50 30.30 4.43
N CYS A 423 -10.64 30.95 3.66
CA CYS A 423 -10.18 32.31 3.89
C CYS A 423 -10.12 33.04 2.55
N GLY A 424 -11.06 33.97 2.31
CA GLY A 424 -11.25 34.55 0.99
C GLY A 424 -11.67 33.50 -0.04
N ASP A 425 -10.83 33.24 -1.04
CA ASP A 425 -11.00 32.21 -2.07
C ASP A 425 -10.17 30.94 -1.84
N LEU A 426 -9.29 30.91 -0.83
CA LEU A 426 -8.57 29.69 -0.42
C LEU A 426 -9.51 28.79 0.41
N TRP A 427 -9.55 27.49 0.09
CA TRP A 427 -10.29 26.46 0.82
C TRP A 427 -9.37 25.28 1.12
N VAL A 428 -9.45 24.70 2.33
CA VAL A 428 -8.57 23.61 2.79
C VAL A 428 -9.38 22.57 3.58
N SER A 429 -9.38 21.31 3.15
CA SER A 429 -9.90 20.18 3.96
C SER A 429 -8.78 19.52 4.74
N PHE A 430 -8.99 19.27 6.03
CA PHE A 430 -7.99 18.74 6.96
C PHE A 430 -8.64 18.02 8.15
N ASP A 431 -7.82 17.33 8.93
CA ASP A 431 -8.19 16.77 10.22
C ASP A 431 -7.82 17.78 11.33
N SER A 432 -8.83 18.36 11.98
CA SER A 432 -8.68 19.12 13.22
C SER A 432 -8.54 18.18 14.43
N PRO A 433 -8.15 18.67 15.62
CA PRO A 433 -8.09 17.84 16.82
C PRO A 433 -9.41 17.14 17.15
N GLU A 434 -10.55 17.79 16.87
CA GLU A 434 -11.90 17.23 16.99
C GLU A 434 -12.09 16.00 16.09
N VAL A 435 -11.72 16.12 14.81
CA VAL A 435 -11.75 15.02 13.82
C VAL A 435 -10.81 13.87 14.20
N VAL A 436 -9.65 14.20 14.79
CA VAL A 436 -8.70 13.17 15.26
C VAL A 436 -9.23 12.43 16.48
N GLU A 437 -9.99 13.07 17.36
CA GLU A 437 -10.72 12.37 18.44
C GLU A 437 -11.77 11.41 17.87
N ASP A 438 -12.60 11.84 16.90
CA ASP A 438 -13.57 10.96 16.21
C ASP A 438 -12.90 9.73 15.58
N LYS A 439 -11.76 9.93 14.89
CA LYS A 439 -11.01 8.86 14.23
C LYS A 439 -10.38 7.89 15.22
N ILE A 440 -9.81 8.39 16.32
CA ILE A 440 -9.27 7.54 17.39
C ILE A 440 -10.38 6.71 18.04
N ASN A 441 -11.52 7.33 18.32
CA ASN A 441 -12.70 6.62 18.80
C ASN A 441 -13.12 5.52 17.80
N PHE A 442 -13.24 5.82 16.49
CA PHE A 442 -13.59 4.83 15.47
C PHE A 442 -12.60 3.64 15.40
N ALA A 443 -11.29 3.92 15.42
CA ALA A 443 -10.25 2.89 15.37
C ALA A 443 -10.32 1.95 16.59
N GLN A 444 -10.60 2.47 17.78
CA GLN A 444 -10.71 1.67 18.99
C GLN A 444 -12.02 0.85 19.03
N HIS A 445 -13.15 1.37 18.52
CA HIS A 445 -14.41 0.61 18.43
C HIS A 445 -14.30 -0.52 17.39
N SER A 446 -13.55 -0.27 16.32
CA SER A 446 -13.16 -1.27 15.30
C SER A 446 -12.07 -2.23 15.79
N ARG A 447 -11.62 -2.10 17.06
CA ARG A 447 -10.61 -2.94 17.73
C ARG A 447 -9.26 -3.03 17.00
N LEU A 448 -8.89 -1.97 16.28
CA LEU A 448 -7.65 -1.90 15.53
C LEU A 448 -6.42 -1.95 16.45
N LEU A 449 -5.30 -2.42 15.94
CA LEU A 449 -4.01 -2.46 16.66
C LEU A 449 -3.54 -1.05 17.06
N GLY A 450 -3.91 -0.03 16.29
CA GLY A 450 -3.38 1.31 16.46
C GLY A 450 -3.73 2.32 15.37
N TYR A 451 -2.98 3.42 15.39
CA TYR A 451 -2.99 4.47 14.37
C TYR A 451 -1.56 4.94 14.05
N PHE A 452 -1.36 5.55 12.88
CA PHE A 452 -0.13 6.26 12.56
C PHE A 452 -0.39 7.69 12.09
N LEU A 453 0.53 8.60 12.41
CA LEU A 453 0.48 10.01 12.01
C LEU A 453 1.41 10.29 10.83
N TRP A 454 0.90 10.99 9.81
CA TRP A 454 1.61 11.16 8.52
C TRP A 454 1.68 12.61 8.02
N PRO A 455 2.88 13.18 7.84
CA PRO A 455 4.12 12.91 8.57
C PRO A 455 4.14 13.72 9.89
N ILE A 456 4.81 13.20 10.92
CA ILE A 456 4.88 13.84 12.26
C ILE A 456 5.51 15.24 12.24
N SER A 457 6.31 15.53 11.21
CA SER A 457 6.95 16.83 11.02
C SER A 457 5.96 17.96 10.77
N PHE A 458 4.72 17.68 10.32
CA PHE A 458 3.75 18.72 9.95
C PHE A 458 2.87 19.25 11.09
N ASP A 459 2.88 18.61 12.26
CA ASP A 459 2.23 19.14 13.46
C ASP A 459 2.85 20.50 13.89
N ASN A 460 2.21 21.20 14.81
CA ASN A 460 2.75 22.43 15.39
C ASN A 460 3.78 22.15 16.50
N LEU A 461 4.46 23.20 16.98
CA LEU A 461 5.48 23.11 18.03
C LEU A 461 4.93 22.60 19.38
N ASN A 462 3.61 22.59 19.57
CA ASN A 462 2.94 22.05 20.75
C ASN A 462 2.56 20.56 20.61
N TYR A 463 2.83 19.96 19.43
CA TYR A 463 2.39 18.61 19.05
C TYR A 463 0.88 18.41 19.20
N THR A 464 0.08 19.41 18.81
CA THR A 464 -1.34 19.49 19.20
C THR A 464 -2.14 18.30 18.73
N THR A 465 -2.02 17.93 17.45
CA THR A 465 -2.78 16.82 16.88
C THR A 465 -2.20 15.47 17.30
N SER A 466 -0.88 15.37 17.46
CA SER A 466 -0.19 14.17 17.96
C SER A 466 -0.51 13.88 19.42
N ARG A 467 -0.64 14.93 20.24
CA ARG A 467 -1.09 14.85 21.63
C ARG A 467 -2.54 14.44 21.72
N GLN A 468 -3.44 15.07 20.97
CA GLN A 468 -4.85 14.70 20.95
C GLN A 468 -5.03 13.21 20.62
N ALA A 469 -4.35 12.72 19.59
CA ALA A 469 -4.38 11.31 19.22
C ALA A 469 -3.90 10.39 20.36
N SER A 470 -2.76 10.73 20.97
CA SER A 470 -2.14 9.94 22.04
C SER A 470 -2.94 9.96 23.35
N GLU A 471 -3.47 11.13 23.74
CA GLU A 471 -4.21 11.33 24.99
C GLU A 471 -5.59 10.67 24.92
N MET A 472 -6.26 10.73 23.76
CA MET A 472 -7.53 10.01 23.55
C MET A 472 -7.34 8.49 23.53
N TRP A 473 -6.34 7.99 22.81
CA TRP A 473 -6.09 6.55 22.73
C TRP A 473 -5.85 5.93 24.11
N LEU A 474 -5.01 6.58 24.94
CA LEU A 474 -4.73 6.13 26.30
C LEU A 474 -5.95 6.23 27.21
N ARG A 475 -6.68 7.37 27.20
CA ARG A 475 -7.88 7.59 28.02
C ARG A 475 -8.94 6.50 27.80
N ASN A 476 -9.17 6.12 26.56
CA ASN A 476 -10.16 5.10 26.21
C ASN A 476 -9.69 3.69 26.63
N TYR A 477 -8.40 3.38 26.49
CA TYR A 477 -7.84 2.09 26.92
C TYR A 477 -7.87 1.91 28.45
N GLU A 478 -7.67 2.99 29.22
CA GLU A 478 -7.76 3.00 30.68
C GLU A 478 -9.22 3.00 31.21
N SER A 479 -10.22 3.27 30.36
CA SER A 479 -11.64 3.36 30.75
C SER A 479 -12.29 1.97 30.93
N PRO A 480 -12.77 1.61 32.16
CA PRO A 480 -13.38 0.30 32.41
C PRO A 480 -14.70 0.06 31.65
N ASN A 481 -15.33 1.11 31.12
CA ASN A 481 -16.56 0.99 30.34
C ASN A 481 -16.28 0.68 28.86
N TYR A 482 -15.11 1.05 28.34
CA TYR A 482 -14.80 0.94 26.92
C TYR A 482 -14.82 -0.50 26.40
N LYS A 483 -14.51 -1.48 27.26
CA LYS A 483 -14.55 -2.92 26.95
C LYS A 483 -15.96 -3.52 26.79
N ARG A 484 -17.05 -2.72 26.83
CA ARG A 484 -18.43 -3.21 26.89
C ARG A 484 -19.39 -2.70 25.83
N GLU A 485 -18.98 -1.78 24.96
CA GLU A 485 -19.84 -1.35 23.85
C GLU A 485 -19.61 -2.27 22.63
N GLU A 486 -20.71 -2.66 21.99
CA GLU A 486 -20.69 -3.52 20.81
C GLU A 486 -20.25 -2.70 19.57
N GLY A 487 -19.76 -3.38 18.53
CA GLY A 487 -19.11 -2.73 17.40
C GLY A 487 -20.01 -1.75 16.66
N PHE A 488 -19.41 -0.71 16.07
CA PHE A 488 -20.12 0.31 15.31
C PHE A 488 -20.79 -0.31 14.06
N GLU A 489 -22.12 -0.53 14.09
CA GLU A 489 -22.87 -0.95 12.91
C GLU A 489 -22.82 0.14 11.83
N GLN A 490 -22.12 -0.15 10.73
CA GLN A 490 -22.08 0.75 9.58
C GLN A 490 -23.45 0.75 8.89
N GLY A 491 -24.02 1.94 8.70
CA GLY A 491 -25.27 2.09 7.94
C GLY A 491 -25.10 1.56 6.51
N LEU A 492 -26.09 0.80 6.03
CA LEU A 492 -26.09 0.07 4.75
C LEU A 492 -25.41 0.83 3.60
N SER A 493 -24.49 0.15 2.93
CA SER A 493 -23.83 0.64 1.71
C SER A 493 -24.86 0.95 0.60
N PRO A 494 -24.67 1.99 -0.23
CA PRO A 494 -25.58 2.31 -1.33
C PRO A 494 -25.74 1.15 -2.32
N LEU A 495 -26.98 0.70 -2.50
CA LEU A 495 -27.34 -0.21 -3.59
C LEU A 495 -27.36 0.55 -4.92
N GLU A 496 -26.35 0.24 -5.75
CA GLU A 496 -26.17 0.65 -7.15
C GLU A 496 -26.02 2.18 -7.40
N ALA A 497 -25.00 2.54 -8.18
CA ALA A 497 -24.82 3.91 -8.65
C ALA A 497 -25.91 4.28 -9.68
N PRO A 498 -26.38 5.55 -9.74
CA PRO A 498 -27.39 5.95 -10.72
C PRO A 498 -26.93 5.71 -12.15
N GLN A 499 -27.75 4.98 -12.93
CA GLN A 499 -27.58 4.89 -14.37
C GLN A 499 -28.27 6.09 -15.03
N ASP A 500 -27.54 6.86 -15.85
CA ASP A 500 -28.11 7.95 -16.64
C ASP A 500 -29.06 7.42 -17.73
N ASP A 501 -30.19 8.11 -17.93
CA ASP A 501 -31.25 7.72 -18.87
C ASP A 501 -30.79 7.77 -20.35
N ALA A 502 -30.74 6.59 -20.99
CA ALA A 502 -30.65 6.44 -22.45
C ALA A 502 -31.56 5.29 -22.93
N PRO A 503 -32.23 5.42 -24.10
CA PRO A 503 -33.43 4.62 -24.39
C PRO A 503 -33.16 3.15 -24.78
N THR A 504 -34.09 2.31 -24.33
CA THR A 504 -34.19 0.85 -24.51
C THR A 504 -33.72 0.27 -25.85
N ALA A 505 -32.82 -0.72 -25.76
CA ALA A 505 -32.63 -1.79 -26.75
C ALA A 505 -32.75 -3.17 -26.06
N SER A 506 -32.92 -4.25 -26.83
CA SER A 506 -33.44 -5.53 -26.33
C SER A 506 -32.52 -6.33 -25.42
N THR A 507 -33.09 -6.81 -24.31
CA THR A 507 -32.69 -7.92 -23.43
C THR A 507 -31.56 -8.85 -23.91
N ALA A 508 -30.47 -8.91 -23.14
CA ALA A 508 -29.58 -10.08 -23.03
C ALA A 508 -29.29 -10.34 -21.54
N GLN A 509 -29.60 -11.54 -21.04
CA GLN A 509 -29.39 -11.87 -19.62
C GLN A 509 -27.92 -12.25 -19.34
N SER A 510 -27.28 -11.58 -18.38
CA SER A 510 -25.94 -11.94 -17.92
C SER A 510 -25.95 -13.23 -17.09
N GLY A 511 -24.97 -14.11 -17.33
CA GLY A 511 -25.01 -15.53 -16.97
C GLY A 511 -24.32 -15.93 -15.65
N SER A 512 -24.38 -15.11 -14.59
CA SER A 512 -23.74 -15.42 -13.29
C SER A 512 -24.56 -16.38 -12.42
N THR A 513 -25.84 -16.08 -12.17
CA THR A 513 -26.72 -16.84 -11.26
C THR A 513 -27.07 -18.25 -11.75
N GLN A 514 -27.00 -18.53 -13.06
CA GLN A 514 -27.28 -19.89 -13.57
C GLN A 514 -26.17 -20.91 -13.23
N ARG A 515 -24.91 -20.49 -13.06
CA ARG A 515 -23.79 -21.43 -12.81
C ARG A 515 -23.94 -22.16 -11.48
N PHE A 516 -24.24 -21.44 -10.40
CA PHE A 516 -24.49 -22.06 -9.08
C PHE A 516 -25.71 -23.00 -9.07
N SER A 517 -26.79 -22.62 -9.78
CA SER A 517 -27.99 -23.48 -9.92
C SER A 517 -27.71 -24.79 -10.67
N MET A 518 -26.87 -24.73 -11.71
CA MET A 518 -26.49 -25.91 -12.51
C MET A 518 -25.58 -26.86 -11.72
N ILE A 519 -24.57 -26.34 -11.01
CA ILE A 519 -23.65 -27.14 -10.18
C ILE A 519 -24.42 -27.90 -9.09
N HIS A 520 -25.34 -27.22 -8.38
CA HIS A 520 -26.17 -27.86 -7.35
C HIS A 520 -27.07 -28.97 -7.89
N LYS A 521 -27.55 -28.86 -9.14
CA LYS A 521 -28.34 -29.92 -9.80
C LYS A 521 -27.46 -31.10 -10.22
N ILE A 522 -26.28 -30.84 -10.77
CA ILE A 522 -25.32 -31.90 -11.13
C ILE A 522 -24.91 -32.71 -9.90
N ILE A 523 -24.53 -32.05 -8.79
CA ILE A 523 -24.17 -32.72 -7.54
C ILE A 523 -25.31 -33.62 -7.04
N ARG A 524 -26.55 -33.13 -7.04
CA ARG A 524 -27.72 -33.94 -6.63
C ARG A 524 -27.98 -35.14 -7.55
N VAL A 525 -27.79 -35.00 -8.86
CA VAL A 525 -27.93 -36.12 -9.82
C VAL A 525 -26.82 -37.15 -9.63
N CYS A 526 -25.57 -36.72 -9.40
CA CYS A 526 -24.45 -37.63 -9.11
C CYS A 526 -24.68 -38.41 -7.80
N ILE A 527 -25.15 -37.76 -6.74
CA ILE A 527 -25.50 -38.43 -5.47
C ILE A 527 -26.63 -39.44 -5.70
N TRP A 528 -27.67 -39.09 -6.45
CA TRP A 528 -28.80 -39.99 -6.71
C TRP A 528 -28.40 -41.21 -7.54
N LEU A 529 -27.51 -41.05 -8.53
CA LEU A 529 -26.92 -42.14 -9.30
C LEU A 529 -26.02 -43.05 -8.45
N LEU A 530 -25.21 -42.48 -7.56
CA LEU A 530 -24.39 -43.25 -6.61
C LEU A 530 -25.26 -44.09 -5.66
N CYS A 531 -26.37 -43.55 -5.16
CA CYS A 531 -27.34 -44.33 -4.38
C CYS A 531 -28.02 -45.44 -5.19
N PHE A 532 -28.20 -45.27 -6.50
CA PHE A 532 -28.79 -46.29 -7.39
C PHE A 532 -27.80 -47.38 -7.87
N ILE A 533 -26.52 -47.25 -7.52
CA ILE A 533 -25.45 -48.24 -7.81
C ILE A 533 -25.07 -49.03 -6.53
N LEU A 534 -25.66 -48.68 -5.38
CA LEU A 534 -25.42 -49.28 -4.06
C LEU A 534 -26.67 -49.98 -3.49
N ILE A 535 -27.63 -50.34 -4.36
CA ILE A 535 -28.84 -51.13 -4.08
C ILE A 535 -28.98 -52.20 -5.16
#